data_AF-A0A3A8ZBB1-F1
#
_entry.id   AF-A0A3A8ZBB1-F1
#
_cell.length_a   1.000
_cell.length_b   1.000
_cell.length_c   1.000
_cell.angle_alpha   90.00
_cell.angle_beta   90.00
_cell.angle_gamma   90.00
#
_symmetry.space_group_name_H-M   'P 1'
#
loop_
_entity.id
_entity.type
_entity.pdbx_description
1 polymer ?
#
loop_
_entity_poly.entity_id
_entity_poly.type
_entity_poly.pdbx_seq_one_letter_code
_entity_poly.pdbx_strand_id
1 'polypeptide(L)'
;MIFIIIIYIIQGVIFGFAVDSVITNKGYNDNWFWLGFFFGFFALIVALSKPEVTHVHYSESLLLQKAQKEHILDTGGWKCCFCHSINAFNVTSCSCGMSKDESERRMREKQQAAASSDAFAQSEAETIELIGQYKKLLDSGALTQQEFDAKKQALLSSATHRS
;
A
#
# COMPACT_ATOMS: atom_id res chain seq x y z
N MET A 1 28.87 46.97 31.18
CA MET A 1 28.85 45.54 30.79
C MET A 1 27.42 45.02 30.67
N ILE A 2 26.59 45.12 31.71
CA ILE A 2 25.18 44.65 31.69
C ILE A 2 24.34 45.29 30.57
N PHE A 3 24.39 46.62 30.40
CA PHE A 3 23.65 47.30 29.32
C PHE A 3 24.05 46.85 27.92
N ILE A 4 25.34 46.58 27.70
CA ILE A 4 25.85 46.08 26.41
C ILE A 4 25.27 44.70 26.12
N ILE A 5 25.21 43.83 27.13
CA ILE A 5 24.63 42.49 27.02
C ILE A 5 23.13 42.58 26.67
N ILE A 6 22.39 43.48 27.33
CA ILE A 6 20.96 43.68 27.05
C ILE A 6 20.73 44.11 25.60
N ILE A 7 21.54 45.04 25.09
CA ILE A 7 21.45 45.49 23.70
C ILE A 7 21.70 44.33 22.72
N TYR A 8 22.71 43.48 22.97
CA TYR A 8 22.97 42.31 22.14
C TYR A 8 21.80 41.30 22.16
N ILE A 9 21.16 41.09 23.31
CA ILE A 9 19.99 40.21 23.42
C ILE A 9 18.82 40.75 22.59
N ILE A 10 18.53 42.05 22.69
CA ILE A 10 17.45 42.69 21.90
C ILE A 10 17.73 42.53 20.41
N GLN A 11 18.97 42.78 19.97
CA GLN A 11 19.36 42.63 18.57
C GLN A 11 19.18 41.18 18.09
N GLY A 12 19.56 40.20 18.91
CA GLY A 12 19.36 38.78 18.62
C GLY A 12 17.89 38.44 18.47
N VAL A 13 17.02 38.89 19.38
CA VAL A 13 15.57 38.62 19.31
C VAL A 13 14.96 39.17 18.02
N ILE A 14 15.32 40.39 17.62
CA ILE A 14 14.84 41.02 16.38
C ILE A 14 15.23 40.17 15.16
N PHE A 15 16.51 39.79 15.06
CA PHE A 15 16.95 38.95 13.94
C PHE A 15 16.35 37.55 13.99
N GLY A 16 16.16 36.97 15.17
CA GLY A 16 15.49 35.68 15.35
C GLY A 16 14.12 35.67 14.71
N PHE A 17 13.26 36.62 15.08
CA PHE A 17 11.90 36.71 14.52
C PHE A 17 11.91 37.05 13.03
N ALA A 18 12.81 37.92 12.56
CA ALA A 18 12.91 38.28 11.15
C ALA A 18 13.27 37.06 10.27
N VAL A 19 14.26 36.27 10.67
CA VAL A 19 14.69 35.08 9.93
C VAL A 19 13.59 34.01 9.93
N ASP A 20 12.96 33.78 11.09
CA ASP A 20 11.86 32.82 11.23
C ASP A 20 10.66 33.19 10.35
N SER A 21 10.31 34.47 10.29
CA SER A 21 9.23 34.99 9.43
C SER A 21 9.53 34.82 7.94
N VAL A 22 10.79 35.01 7.51
CA VAL A 22 11.18 34.83 6.11
C VAL A 22 11.09 33.36 5.69
N ILE A 23 11.50 32.45 6.56
CA ILE A 23 11.52 31.01 6.30
C ILE A 23 10.11 30.44 6.28
N THR A 24 9.27 30.83 7.23
CA THR A 24 7.87 30.42 7.30
C THR A 24 7.05 30.95 6.12
N ASN A 25 7.27 32.19 5.70
CA ASN A 25 6.63 32.75 4.49
C ASN A 25 7.05 32.01 3.22
N LYS A 26 8.23 31.40 3.19
CA LYS A 26 8.71 30.56 2.07
C LYS A 26 8.17 29.12 2.09
N GLY A 27 7.32 28.77 3.06
CA GLY A 27 6.71 27.44 3.18
C GLY A 27 7.52 26.40 3.95
N TYR A 28 8.61 26.81 4.63
CA TYR A 28 9.33 25.92 5.53
C TYR A 28 8.68 25.93 6.92
N ASN A 29 8.60 24.76 7.56
CA ASN A 29 8.02 24.57 8.89
C ASN A 29 9.08 24.45 10.01
N ASP A 30 10.34 24.78 9.71
CA ASP A 30 11.45 24.72 10.65
C ASP A 30 11.55 26.01 11.48
N ASN A 31 11.81 25.88 12.79
CA ASN A 31 12.06 27.03 13.67
C ASN A 31 13.47 27.60 13.41
N TRP A 32 13.55 28.67 12.64
CA TRP A 32 14.81 29.35 12.30
C TRP A 32 15.15 30.52 13.22
N PHE A 33 14.29 30.78 14.22
CA PHE A 33 14.53 31.79 15.26
C PHE A 33 15.93 31.72 15.87
N TRP A 34 16.39 30.54 16.29
CA TRP A 34 17.69 30.39 16.95
C TRP A 34 18.87 30.69 16.02
N LEU A 35 18.73 30.39 14.72
CA LEU A 35 19.75 30.75 13.73
C LEU A 35 19.79 32.28 13.54
N GLY A 36 18.63 32.94 13.47
CA GLY A 36 18.57 34.41 13.46
C GLY A 36 19.12 35.05 14.73
N PHE A 37 18.86 34.45 15.91
CA PHE A 37 19.28 34.99 17.19
C PHE A 37 20.79 35.02 17.38
N PHE A 38 21.49 33.93 17.04
CA PHE A 38 22.95 33.83 17.23
C PHE A 38 23.77 34.35 16.05
N PHE A 39 23.25 34.24 14.81
CA PHE A 39 24.00 34.59 13.59
C PHE A 39 23.51 35.89 12.92
N GLY A 40 22.45 36.51 13.46
CA GLY A 40 21.98 37.83 13.07
C GLY A 40 21.78 37.98 11.56
N PHE A 41 22.50 38.94 10.99
CA PHE A 41 22.45 39.26 9.56
C PHE A 41 22.85 38.10 8.63
N PHE A 42 23.79 37.23 9.04
CA PHE A 42 24.22 36.11 8.21
C PHE A 42 23.10 35.07 8.04
N ALA A 43 22.35 34.78 9.11
CA ALA A 43 21.19 33.90 9.02
C ALA A 43 20.08 34.48 8.13
N LEU A 44 19.92 35.81 8.12
CA LEU A 44 18.99 36.47 7.21
C LEU A 44 19.40 36.31 5.74
N ILE A 45 20.67 36.48 5.40
CA ILE A 45 21.15 36.23 4.04
C ILE A 45 20.88 34.79 3.60
N VAL A 46 21.19 33.81 4.45
CA VAL A 46 20.93 32.39 4.15
C VAL A 46 19.43 32.14 3.97
N ALA A 47 18.59 32.69 4.85
CA ALA A 47 17.15 32.57 4.74
C ALA A 47 16.60 33.20 3.46
N LEU A 48 17.13 34.35 3.04
CA LEU A 48 16.78 34.98 1.77
C LEU A 48 17.29 34.19 0.56
N SER A 49 18.43 33.53 0.68
CA SER A 49 19.04 32.72 -0.38
C SER A 49 18.37 31.36 -0.57
N LYS A 50 17.64 30.87 0.45
CA LYS A 50 16.84 29.64 0.30
C LYS A 50 15.73 29.86 -0.73
N PRO A 51 15.50 28.92 -1.65
CA PRO A 51 14.37 29.00 -2.57
C PRO A 51 13.04 28.90 -1.81
N GLU A 52 11.96 29.41 -2.40
CA GLU A 52 10.62 29.15 -1.90
C GLU A 52 10.25 27.68 -2.11
N VAL A 53 9.63 27.04 -1.11
CA VAL A 53 9.12 25.69 -1.25
C VAL A 53 7.84 25.78 -2.06
N THR A 54 7.97 25.64 -3.38
CA THR A 54 6.82 25.29 -4.21
C THR A 54 6.39 23.89 -3.77
N HIS A 55 5.29 23.79 -3.03
CA HIS A 55 4.61 22.52 -2.82
C HIS A 55 4.08 22.06 -4.18
N VAL A 56 4.93 21.40 -4.97
CA VAL A 56 4.48 20.71 -6.17
C VAL A 56 3.53 19.62 -5.67
N HIS A 57 2.25 19.79 -5.97
CA HIS A 57 1.12 18.94 -5.59
C HIS A 57 1.18 17.55 -6.28
N TYR A 58 2.32 16.86 -6.14
CA TYR A 58 2.51 15.50 -6.63
C TYR A 58 1.56 14.53 -5.93
N SER A 59 1.30 14.75 -4.63
CA SER A 59 0.35 13.95 -3.87
C SER A 59 -1.09 14.15 -4.37
N GLU A 60 -1.54 15.38 -4.57
CA GLU A 60 -2.90 15.64 -5.06
C GLU A 60 -3.10 15.15 -6.50
N SER A 61 -2.15 15.41 -7.40
CA SER A 61 -2.24 14.91 -8.78
C SER A 61 -2.29 13.39 -8.86
N LEU A 62 -1.55 12.69 -7.99
CA LEU A 62 -1.60 11.23 -7.91
C LEU A 62 -2.95 10.73 -7.35
N LEU A 63 -3.49 11.41 -6.34
CA LEU A 63 -4.80 11.08 -5.76
C LEU A 63 -5.93 11.32 -6.77
N LEU A 64 -5.89 12.43 -7.50
CA LEU A 64 -6.83 12.73 -8.58
C LEU A 64 -6.76 11.69 -9.70
N GLN A 65 -5.55 11.29 -10.10
CA GLN A 65 -5.39 10.24 -11.11
C GLN A 65 -5.95 8.89 -10.63
N LYS A 66 -5.78 8.55 -9.35
CA LYS A 66 -6.36 7.35 -8.76
C LYS A 66 -7.89 7.43 -8.73
N ALA A 67 -8.45 8.53 -8.24
CA ALA A 67 -9.89 8.77 -8.19
C ALA A 67 -10.53 8.71 -9.59
N GLN A 68 -9.87 9.28 -10.60
CA GLN A 68 -10.34 9.21 -11.99
C GLN A 68 -10.35 7.77 -12.52
N LYS A 69 -9.30 6.99 -12.24
CA LYS A 69 -9.21 5.58 -12.64
C LYS A 69 -10.30 4.74 -11.97
N GLU A 70 -10.55 4.98 -10.68
CA GLU A 70 -11.63 4.32 -9.93
C GLU A 70 -13.00 4.69 -10.51
N HIS A 71 -13.27 5.97 -10.76
CA HIS A 71 -14.51 6.40 -11.38
C HIS A 71 -14.77 5.77 -12.75
N ILE A 72 -13.73 5.58 -13.57
CA ILE A 72 -13.86 4.87 -14.86
C ILE A 72 -14.25 3.41 -14.64
N LEU A 73 -13.70 2.73 -13.63
CA LEU A 73 -14.07 1.35 -13.32
C LEU A 73 -15.51 1.25 -12.76
N ASP A 74 -15.90 2.18 -11.88
CA ASP A 74 -17.23 2.23 -11.27
C ASP A 74 -18.34 2.47 -12.31
N THR A 75 -18.05 3.26 -13.35
CA THR A 75 -18.97 3.50 -14.47
C THR A 75 -19.05 2.35 -15.48
N GLY A 76 -18.47 1.19 -15.17
CA GLY A 76 -18.47 0.01 -16.03
C GLY A 76 -17.31 -0.05 -17.02
N GLY A 77 -16.27 0.75 -16.80
CA GLY A 77 -14.99 0.59 -17.47
C GLY A 77 -14.33 -0.74 -17.14
N TRP A 78 -13.40 -1.15 -17.98
CA TRP A 78 -12.77 -2.46 -17.87
C TRP A 78 -11.24 -2.34 -17.95
N LYS A 79 -10.56 -3.26 -17.27
CA LYS A 79 -9.10 -3.33 -17.25
C LYS A 79 -8.63 -4.45 -18.17
N CYS A 80 -7.71 -4.13 -19.08
CA CYS A 80 -7.15 -5.12 -19.99
C CYS A 80 -6.28 -6.15 -19.25
N CYS A 81 -6.49 -7.44 -19.49
CA CYS A 81 -5.72 -8.54 -18.88
C CYS A 81 -4.29 -8.68 -19.42
N PHE A 82 -3.98 -7.99 -20.51
CA PHE A 82 -2.69 -8.06 -21.20
C PHE A 82 -1.79 -6.87 -20.83
N CYS A 83 -2.23 -5.65 -21.14
CA CYS A 83 -1.44 -4.43 -20.88
C CYS A 83 -1.86 -3.68 -19.60
N HIS A 84 -2.91 -4.11 -18.92
CA HIS A 84 -3.41 -3.51 -17.67
C HIS A 84 -3.93 -2.07 -17.78
N SER A 85 -4.05 -1.53 -19.00
CA SER A 85 -4.69 -0.25 -19.24
C SER A 85 -6.17 -0.31 -18.90
N ILE A 86 -6.67 0.79 -18.30
CA ILE A 86 -8.08 0.98 -17.99
C ILE A 86 -8.73 1.66 -19.20
N ASN A 87 -9.83 1.07 -19.67
CA ASN A 87 -10.61 1.57 -20.79
C ASN A 87 -12.00 1.95 -20.28
N ALA A 88 -12.63 2.94 -20.92
CA ALA A 88 -14.01 3.32 -20.62
C ALA A 88 -15.01 2.22 -21.03
N PHE A 89 -16.22 2.26 -20.48
CA PHE A 89 -17.23 1.21 -20.66
C PHE A 89 -17.59 0.97 -22.13
N ASN A 90 -17.59 2.04 -22.92
CA ASN A 90 -17.96 2.08 -24.34
C ASN A 90 -16.83 1.66 -25.28
N VAL A 91 -15.61 1.46 -24.76
CA VAL A 91 -14.45 1.05 -25.56
C VAL A 91 -14.46 -0.48 -25.67
N THR A 92 -14.53 -1.00 -26.88
CA THR A 92 -14.58 -2.45 -27.14
C THR A 92 -13.21 -3.09 -27.36
N SER A 93 -12.19 -2.29 -27.67
CA SER A 93 -10.81 -2.73 -27.90
C SER A 93 -9.82 -1.82 -27.17
N CYS A 94 -8.88 -2.42 -26.46
CA CYS A 94 -7.81 -1.68 -25.81
C CYS A 94 -6.77 -1.20 -26.83
N SER A 95 -6.03 -0.14 -26.50
CA SER A 95 -4.93 0.38 -27.31
C SER A 95 -3.83 -0.66 -27.61
N CYS A 96 -3.73 -1.75 -26.84
CA CYS A 96 -2.80 -2.85 -27.09
C CYS A 96 -3.32 -3.87 -28.13
N GLY A 97 -4.53 -3.67 -28.68
CA GLY A 97 -5.16 -4.56 -29.66
C GLY A 97 -6.05 -5.65 -29.06
N MET A 98 -6.07 -5.82 -27.72
CA MET A 98 -6.93 -6.80 -27.05
C MET A 98 -8.39 -6.34 -27.01
N SER A 99 -9.35 -7.21 -27.36
CA SER A 99 -10.77 -6.92 -27.20
C SER A 99 -11.24 -7.05 -25.75
N LYS A 100 -12.34 -6.35 -25.41
CA LYS A 100 -12.97 -6.43 -24.10
C LYS A 100 -13.39 -7.86 -23.77
N ASP A 101 -14.10 -8.51 -24.68
CA ASP A 101 -14.63 -9.87 -24.48
C ASP A 101 -13.52 -10.89 -24.29
N GLU A 102 -12.44 -10.79 -25.07
CA GLU A 102 -11.29 -11.70 -24.92
C GLU A 102 -10.56 -11.48 -23.60
N SER A 103 -10.40 -10.21 -23.21
CA SER A 103 -9.81 -9.85 -21.92
C SER A 103 -10.63 -10.40 -20.75
N GLU A 104 -11.94 -10.22 -20.77
CA GLU A 104 -12.84 -10.73 -19.73
C GLU A 104 -12.83 -12.26 -19.67
N ARG A 105 -12.87 -12.94 -20.82
CA ARG A 105 -12.79 -14.40 -20.88
C ARG A 105 -11.52 -14.93 -20.21
N ARG A 106 -10.36 -14.40 -20.59
CA ARG A 106 -9.06 -14.80 -20.02
C ARG A 106 -8.96 -14.52 -18.53
N MET A 107 -9.59 -13.44 -18.04
CA MET A 107 -9.64 -13.13 -16.61
C MET A 107 -10.51 -14.12 -15.84
N ARG A 108 -11.68 -14.49 -16.38
CA ARG A 108 -12.57 -15.50 -15.78
C ARG A 108 -11.90 -16.88 -15.74
N GLU A 109 -11.23 -17.27 -16.82
CA GLU A 109 -10.46 -18.52 -16.88
C GLU A 109 -9.36 -18.54 -15.80
N LYS A 110 -8.60 -17.45 -15.65
CA LYS A 110 -7.58 -17.33 -14.59
C LYS A 110 -8.20 -17.38 -13.19
N GLN A 111 -9.33 -16.71 -12.96
CA GLN A 111 -10.02 -16.73 -11.68
C GLN A 111 -10.57 -18.13 -11.35
N GLN A 112 -11.12 -18.83 -12.34
CA GLN A 112 -11.58 -20.22 -12.17
C GLN A 112 -10.41 -21.15 -11.88
N ALA A 113 -9.30 -21.01 -12.60
CA ALA A 113 -8.09 -21.77 -12.33
C ALA A 113 -7.55 -21.52 -10.91
N ALA A 114 -7.44 -20.25 -10.49
CA ALA A 114 -7.00 -19.89 -9.15
C ALA A 114 -7.97 -20.39 -8.06
N ALA A 115 -9.27 -20.22 -8.26
CA ALA A 115 -10.28 -20.72 -7.32
C ALA A 115 -10.24 -22.25 -7.20
N SER A 116 -10.01 -22.97 -8.31
CA SER A 116 -9.88 -24.42 -8.29
C SER A 116 -8.61 -24.89 -7.56
N SER A 117 -7.48 -24.19 -7.73
CA SER A 117 -6.26 -24.51 -6.99
C SER A 117 -6.37 -24.20 -5.50
N ASP A 118 -7.04 -23.10 -5.14
CA ASP A 118 -7.26 -22.71 -3.75
C ASP A 118 -8.23 -23.68 -3.05
N ALA A 119 -9.31 -24.08 -3.74
CA ALA A 119 -10.25 -25.08 -3.23
C ALA A 119 -9.59 -26.44 -3.03
N PHE A 120 -8.71 -26.85 -3.96
CA PHE A 120 -7.92 -28.07 -3.81
C PHE A 120 -7.00 -28.00 -2.58
N ALA A 121 -6.24 -26.92 -2.43
CA ALA A 121 -5.35 -26.73 -1.27
C ALA A 121 -6.10 -26.69 0.07
N GLN A 122 -7.29 -26.08 0.10
CA GLN A 122 -8.16 -26.08 1.28
C GLN A 122 -8.66 -27.49 1.63
N SER A 123 -9.09 -28.26 0.63
CA SER A 123 -9.57 -29.63 0.83
C SER A 123 -8.45 -30.59 1.30
N GLU A 124 -7.22 -30.37 0.84
CA GLU A 124 -6.05 -31.12 1.29
C GLU A 124 -5.71 -30.78 2.75
N ALA A 125 -5.72 -29.50 3.12
CA ALA A 125 -5.48 -29.05 4.49
C ALA A 125 -6.52 -29.60 5.48
N GLU A 126 -7.81 -29.58 5.12
CA GLU A 126 -8.89 -30.16 5.93
C GLU A 126 -8.70 -31.68 6.12
N THR A 127 -8.28 -32.38 5.05
CA THR A 127 -8.00 -33.82 5.12
C THR A 127 -6.85 -34.13 6.08
N ILE A 128 -5.77 -33.34 6.04
CA ILE A 128 -4.61 -33.49 6.93
C ILE A 128 -5.01 -33.22 8.39
N GLU A 129 -5.82 -32.19 8.63
CA GLU A 129 -6.31 -31.87 9.97
C GLU A 129 -7.14 -33.02 10.55
N LEU A 130 -8.06 -33.58 9.75
CA LEU A 130 -8.92 -34.67 10.17
C LEU A 130 -8.11 -35.95 10.48
N ILE A 131 -7.08 -36.26 9.69
CA ILE A 131 -6.13 -37.35 9.98
C ILE A 131 -5.41 -37.08 11.31
N GLY A 132 -5.02 -35.83 11.58
CA GLY A 132 -4.42 -35.41 12.85
C GLY A 132 -5.36 -35.63 14.06
N GLN A 133 -6.66 -35.36 13.90
CA GLN A 133 -7.66 -35.62 14.94
C GLN A 133 -7.81 -37.13 15.21
N TYR A 134 -7.87 -37.96 14.17
CA TYR A 134 -7.92 -39.41 14.32
C TYR A 134 -6.68 -39.98 15.00
N LYS A 135 -5.50 -39.40 14.75
CA LYS A 135 -4.27 -39.83 15.43
C LYS A 135 -4.35 -39.58 16.94
N LYS A 136 -4.91 -38.45 17.37
CA LYS A 136 -5.11 -38.15 18.80
C LYS A 136 -6.01 -39.18 19.49
N LEU A 137 -7.05 -39.65 18.81
CA LEU A 137 -7.97 -40.68 19.33
C LEU A 137 -7.30 -42.06 19.45
N LEU A 138 -6.39 -42.38 18.53
CA LEU A 138 -5.55 -43.57 18.61
C LEU A 138 -4.58 -43.48 19.80
N ASP A 139 -3.88 -42.33 19.93
CA ASP A 139 -2.92 -42.09 21.03
C ASP A 139 -3.61 -42.11 22.41
N SER A 140 -4.89 -41.73 22.50
CA SER A 140 -5.69 -41.79 23.74
C SER A 140 -6.26 -43.19 24.04
N GLY A 141 -5.98 -44.19 23.19
CA GLY A 141 -6.49 -45.56 23.33
C GLY A 141 -7.99 -45.71 23.03
N ALA A 142 -8.62 -44.71 22.41
CA ALA A 142 -10.04 -44.75 22.05
C ALA A 142 -10.30 -45.48 20.71
N LEU A 143 -9.26 -45.63 19.88
CA LEU A 143 -9.28 -46.39 18.64
C LEU A 143 -8.19 -47.45 18.63
N THR A 144 -8.40 -48.53 17.87
CA THR A 144 -7.35 -49.51 17.55
C THR A 144 -6.57 -49.09 16.30
N GLN A 145 -5.34 -49.62 16.15
CA GLN A 145 -4.47 -49.33 15.01
C GLN A 145 -5.15 -49.67 13.66
N GLN A 146 -5.88 -50.80 13.60
CA GLN A 146 -6.58 -51.24 12.39
C GLN A 146 -7.70 -50.28 11.97
N GLU A 147 -8.43 -49.72 12.93
CA GLU A 147 -9.51 -48.77 12.67
C GLU A 147 -8.99 -47.41 12.20
N PHE A 148 -7.84 -46.99 12.72
CA PHE A 148 -7.17 -45.75 12.29
C PHE A 148 -6.68 -45.87 10.84
N ASP A 149 -5.98 -46.95 10.50
CA ASP A 149 -5.40 -47.14 9.17
C ASP A 149 -6.49 -47.25 8.09
N ALA A 150 -7.60 -47.94 8.40
CA ALA A 150 -8.76 -48.00 7.51
C ALA A 150 -9.37 -46.62 7.22
N LYS A 151 -9.51 -45.76 8.24
CA LYS A 151 -10.05 -44.39 8.08
C LYS A 151 -9.11 -43.46 7.33
N LYS A 152 -7.81 -43.53 7.62
CA LYS A 152 -6.79 -42.75 6.90
C LYS A 152 -6.80 -43.06 5.41
N GLN A 153 -6.87 -44.34 5.04
CA GLN A 153 -6.90 -44.77 3.64
C GLN A 153 -8.19 -44.33 2.92
N ALA A 154 -9.34 -44.39 3.60
CA ALA A 154 -10.60 -43.88 3.07
C ALA A 154 -10.55 -42.36 2.80
N LEU A 155 -9.94 -41.59 3.71
CA LEU A 155 -9.82 -40.14 3.54
C LEU A 155 -8.89 -39.77 2.37
N LEU A 156 -7.73 -40.41 2.27
CA LEU A 156 -6.77 -40.16 1.19
C LEU A 156 -7.30 -40.56 -0.19
N SER A 157 -8.02 -41.68 -0.28
CA SER A 157 -8.68 -42.10 -1.53
C SER A 157 -9.82 -41.17 -1.92
N SER A 158 -10.62 -40.68 -0.96
CA SER A 158 -11.68 -39.70 -1.21
C SER A 158 -11.16 -38.32 -1.63
N ALA A 159 -9.95 -37.95 -1.20
CA ALA A 159 -9.29 -36.70 -1.61
C ALA A 159 -8.73 -36.80 -3.04
N THR A 160 -8.18 -37.96 -3.41
CA THR A 160 -7.66 -38.23 -4.77
C THR A 160 -8.78 -38.26 -5.82
N HIS A 161 -10.01 -38.57 -5.44
CA HIS A 161 -11.16 -38.56 -6.36
C HIS A 161 -11.81 -37.18 -6.53
N ARG A 162 -11.42 -36.19 -5.72
CA ARG A 162 -11.96 -34.81 -5.74
C ARG A 162 -11.07 -33.82 -6.51
N SER A 163 -9.85 -34.22 -6.85
CA SER A 163 -8.94 -33.55 -7.81
C SER A 163 -9.26 -33.91 -9.25
#